data_AF-A0A196MP52-F1
#
_entry.id   AF-A0A196MP52-F1
#
_cell.length_a   1.000
_cell.length_b   1.000
_cell.length_c   1.000
_cell.angle_alpha   90.00
_cell.angle_beta   90.00
_cell.angle_gamma   90.00
#
_symmetry.space_group_name_H-M   'P 1'
#
loop_
_entity.id
_entity.type
_entity.pdbx_description
1 polymer ?
#
loop_
_entity_poly.entity_id
_entity_poly.type
_entity_poly.pdbx_seq_one_letter_code
_entity_poly.pdbx_strand_id
1 'polypeptide(L)'
;MSRARDLSRVTVDGADIIPFDDSTDFAEGTIGKALKDIVGVNAFDGMTPNASSTEAKAANLAALQANVTKAHTRGVPLIVPRRTPGEYRVNGSATVPDGGIDIVSDNGVIFSTADAPLFIFTGACEQHDIGGFRAVFELSAPPAAACAIKFGGADNTKFSQFNKIHNISSYGAIATIIDDSAPRTTSFGLESNVAWNCFDNISNFPFTNVARNVFWFKRGSGTGNTFTNTKGRLTSTATDAGASAYWRYEGGGHVVGDIVIESAHLLSIDAADCAAFEVMAGAAYRSNITLAGQTDAGVARVFRLNGQSFVDLHHDDGLIGGAAVLGIDAPLKTMRLYDRGIGEWAISGDWATDATTSTSIDVARVNLLGGFKGGLMLTVNVNGLVGGVANGVAEIKIAIRCDGAAAIAAVKDTIAEPTGIFGASVAISGLTATISLTMAPTGTGSNGHVNITGSGDNFSLERLL
;
A
#
# COMPACT_ATOMS: atom_id res chain seq x y z
N MET A 1 -30.81 -37.11 3.50
CA MET A 1 -31.15 -37.26 2.08
C MET A 1 -30.44 -36.15 1.31
N SER A 2 -29.22 -36.40 0.83
CA SER A 2 -28.55 -35.48 -0.09
C SER A 2 -29.05 -35.75 -1.50
N ARG A 3 -29.34 -34.69 -2.25
CA ARG A 3 -29.44 -34.76 -3.72
C ARG A 3 -28.12 -34.24 -4.26
N ALA A 4 -27.19 -35.15 -4.52
CA ALA A 4 -26.09 -34.88 -5.45
C ALA A 4 -26.73 -34.50 -6.80
N ARG A 5 -26.43 -33.30 -7.31
CA ARG A 5 -26.73 -32.99 -8.71
C ARG A 5 -25.70 -33.72 -9.54
N ASP A 6 -26.19 -34.67 -10.32
CA ASP A 6 -25.44 -35.39 -11.32
C ASP A 6 -24.97 -34.39 -12.38
N LEU A 7 -23.66 -34.14 -12.43
CA LEU A 7 -22.99 -33.29 -13.44
C LEU A 7 -22.57 -34.11 -14.67
N SER A 8 -23.18 -35.28 -14.90
CA SER A 8 -22.89 -36.05 -16.10
C SER A 8 -23.54 -35.43 -17.34
N ARG A 9 -22.70 -34.83 -18.18
CA ARG A 9 -22.91 -34.44 -19.59
C ARG A 9 -23.50 -33.05 -19.86
N VAL A 10 -22.61 -32.11 -20.17
CA VAL A 10 -22.91 -30.93 -21.00
C VAL A 10 -22.30 -31.19 -22.38
N THR A 11 -23.12 -31.27 -23.41
CA THR A 11 -22.71 -31.36 -24.82
C THR A 11 -22.79 -29.99 -25.48
N VAL A 12 -21.70 -29.55 -26.10
CA VAL A 12 -21.66 -28.41 -27.04
C VAL A 12 -21.17 -28.97 -28.38
N ASP A 13 -21.98 -28.83 -29.43
CA ASP A 13 -21.69 -29.25 -30.81
C ASP A 13 -21.18 -30.69 -31.00
N GLY A 14 -21.75 -31.65 -30.26
CA GLY A 14 -21.59 -33.08 -30.55
C GLY A 14 -20.25 -33.72 -30.13
N ALA A 15 -19.41 -33.03 -29.37
CA ALA A 15 -18.24 -33.62 -28.73
C ALA A 15 -18.49 -33.87 -27.23
N ASP A 16 -18.25 -35.10 -26.77
CA ASP A 16 -18.33 -35.47 -25.35
C ASP A 16 -17.15 -34.85 -24.58
N ILE A 17 -17.43 -34.04 -23.55
CA ILE A 17 -16.41 -33.55 -22.60
C ILE A 17 -16.31 -34.56 -21.45
N ILE A 18 -15.14 -35.19 -21.30
CA ILE A 18 -14.80 -36.08 -20.19
C ILE A 18 -14.54 -35.22 -18.93
N PRO A 19 -15.04 -35.58 -17.74
CA PRO A 19 -14.75 -34.83 -16.52
C PRO A 19 -13.26 -34.94 -16.17
N PHE A 20 -12.63 -33.82 -15.83
CA PHE A 20 -11.23 -33.78 -15.41
C PHE A 20 -11.06 -34.23 -13.95
N ASP A 21 -9.98 -34.96 -13.73
CA ASP A 21 -9.37 -35.29 -12.43
C ASP A 21 -8.36 -34.19 -12.08
N ASP A 22 -8.36 -33.73 -10.82
CA ASP A 22 -7.69 -32.53 -10.26
C ASP A 22 -6.15 -32.63 -10.18
N SER A 23 -5.48 -33.43 -11.02
CA SER A 23 -4.09 -33.85 -10.76
C SER A 23 -3.03 -33.49 -11.79
N THR A 24 -3.29 -32.65 -12.82
CA THR A 24 -2.23 -32.30 -13.78
C THR A 24 -2.21 -30.83 -14.24
N ASP A 25 -1.25 -30.07 -13.72
CA ASP A 25 -0.85 -28.68 -14.05
C ASP A 25 -0.50 -28.40 -15.53
N PHE A 26 -0.49 -29.41 -16.41
CA PHE A 26 -0.06 -29.25 -17.80
C PHE A 26 -1.21 -28.92 -18.78
N ALA A 27 -2.47 -29.16 -18.38
CA ALA A 27 -3.63 -28.96 -19.25
C ALA A 27 -4.30 -27.57 -19.11
N GLU A 28 -4.20 -26.92 -17.94
CA GLU A 28 -4.80 -25.60 -17.70
C GLU A 28 -4.23 -24.50 -18.60
N GLY A 29 -2.92 -24.56 -18.91
CA GLY A 29 -2.25 -23.52 -19.68
C GLY A 29 -2.61 -23.47 -21.17
N THR A 30 -3.00 -24.60 -21.77
CA THR A 30 -3.25 -24.67 -23.23
C THR A 30 -4.74 -24.75 -23.55
N ILE A 31 -5.51 -25.53 -22.80
CA ILE A 31 -6.97 -25.66 -22.98
C ILE A 31 -7.71 -24.49 -22.33
N GLY A 32 -7.28 -24.03 -21.15
CA GLY A 32 -7.83 -22.82 -20.51
C GLY A 32 -7.59 -21.55 -21.34
N LYS A 33 -6.48 -21.50 -22.09
CA LYS A 33 -6.21 -20.42 -23.05
C LYS A 33 -7.11 -20.52 -24.29
N ALA A 34 -7.26 -21.71 -24.87
CA ALA A 34 -8.14 -21.92 -26.02
C ALA A 34 -9.63 -21.66 -25.68
N LEU A 35 -10.10 -22.03 -24.48
CA LEU A 35 -11.46 -21.73 -24.02
C LEU A 35 -11.66 -20.25 -23.73
N LYS A 36 -10.67 -19.54 -23.17
CA LYS A 36 -10.73 -18.07 -23.00
C LYS A 36 -10.84 -17.34 -24.32
N ASP A 37 -10.13 -17.81 -25.35
CA ASP A 37 -10.19 -17.26 -26.71
C ASP A 37 -11.53 -17.60 -27.43
N ILE A 38 -12.26 -18.63 -27.00
CA ILE A 38 -13.57 -19.04 -27.55
C ILE A 38 -14.76 -18.37 -26.84
N VAL A 39 -14.63 -18.03 -25.54
CA VAL A 39 -15.76 -17.63 -24.69
C VAL A 39 -15.77 -16.12 -24.37
N GLY A 40 -14.66 -15.40 -24.52
CA GLY A 40 -14.57 -13.97 -24.21
C GLY A 40 -14.68 -13.01 -25.41
N VAL A 41 -14.76 -11.71 -25.14
CA VAL A 41 -14.61 -10.66 -26.16
C VAL A 41 -13.20 -10.10 -26.09
N ASN A 42 -12.47 -10.12 -27.20
CA ASN A 42 -11.13 -9.54 -27.26
C ASN A 42 -11.21 -8.00 -27.22
N ALA A 43 -10.50 -7.39 -26.27
CA ALA A 43 -10.45 -5.95 -26.07
C ALA A 43 -9.91 -5.20 -27.29
N PHE A 44 -9.03 -5.84 -28.07
CA PHE A 44 -8.34 -5.23 -29.22
C PHE A 44 -9.03 -5.43 -30.57
N ASP A 45 -10.17 -6.11 -30.61
CA ASP A 45 -10.93 -6.29 -31.85
C ASP A 45 -11.35 -4.92 -32.42
N GLY A 46 -11.01 -4.68 -33.69
CA GLY A 46 -11.30 -3.42 -34.38
C GLY A 46 -10.36 -2.26 -34.02
N MET A 47 -9.33 -2.47 -33.19
CA MET A 47 -8.29 -1.48 -32.92
C MET A 47 -7.14 -1.58 -33.93
N THR A 48 -6.55 -0.45 -34.26
CA THR A 48 -5.33 -0.35 -35.08
C THR A 48 -4.08 -0.36 -34.18
N PRO A 49 -3.16 -1.32 -34.34
CA PRO A 49 -1.91 -1.34 -33.57
C PRO A 49 -1.00 -0.16 -33.96
N ASN A 50 -0.19 0.30 -33.01
CA ASN A 50 0.75 1.41 -33.17
C ASN A 50 0.10 2.72 -33.67
N ALA A 51 -1.15 2.97 -33.26
CA ALA A 51 -1.86 4.21 -33.57
C ALA A 51 -1.05 5.45 -33.12
N SER A 52 -0.57 6.23 -34.08
CA SER A 52 0.29 7.39 -33.83
C SER A 52 -0.48 8.71 -33.77
N SER A 53 -1.55 8.87 -34.55
CA SER A 53 -2.37 10.09 -34.59
C SER A 53 -3.43 10.10 -33.48
N THR A 54 -3.91 11.30 -33.14
CA THR A 54 -4.99 11.50 -32.16
C THR A 54 -6.29 10.81 -32.61
N GLU A 55 -6.61 10.90 -33.90
CA GLU A 55 -7.80 10.29 -34.50
C GLU A 55 -7.75 8.77 -34.42
N ALA A 56 -6.59 8.17 -34.71
CA ALA A 56 -6.41 6.73 -34.63
C ALA A 56 -6.54 6.21 -33.18
N LYS A 57 -6.01 6.94 -32.21
CA LYS A 57 -6.15 6.61 -30.77
C LYS A 57 -7.59 6.79 -30.27
N ALA A 58 -8.32 7.78 -30.78
CA ALA A 58 -9.74 7.97 -30.48
C ALA A 58 -10.61 6.85 -31.10
N ALA A 59 -10.30 6.42 -32.34
CA ALA A 59 -10.95 5.28 -32.96
C ALA A 59 -10.69 3.98 -32.18
N ASN A 60 -9.46 3.78 -31.71
CA ASN A 60 -9.11 2.68 -30.83
C ASN A 60 -9.90 2.69 -29.51
N LEU A 61 -10.12 3.87 -28.92
CA LEU A 61 -10.96 4.01 -27.73
C LEU A 61 -12.42 3.60 -28.03
N ALA A 62 -12.97 4.04 -29.17
CA ALA A 62 -14.33 3.67 -29.57
C ALA A 62 -14.47 2.16 -29.79
N ALA A 63 -13.46 1.51 -30.37
CA ALA A 63 -13.43 0.04 -30.51
C ALA A 63 -13.36 -0.66 -29.15
N LEU A 64 -12.50 -0.20 -28.23
CA LEU A 64 -12.43 -0.72 -26.87
C LEU A 64 -13.78 -0.60 -26.14
N GLN A 65 -14.43 0.57 -26.24
CA GLN A 65 -15.76 0.79 -25.65
C GLN A 65 -16.82 -0.15 -26.25
N ALA A 66 -16.78 -0.38 -27.57
CA ALA A 66 -17.68 -1.32 -28.22
C ALA A 66 -17.46 -2.76 -27.71
N ASN A 67 -16.21 -3.17 -27.51
CA ASN A 67 -15.86 -4.48 -26.97
C ASN A 67 -16.28 -4.64 -25.50
N VAL A 68 -16.11 -3.61 -24.66
CA VAL A 68 -16.66 -3.56 -23.30
C VAL A 68 -18.17 -3.75 -23.31
N THR A 69 -18.88 -3.01 -24.16
CA THR A 69 -20.35 -3.09 -24.28
C THR A 69 -20.80 -4.48 -24.75
N LYS A 70 -20.06 -5.06 -25.70
CA LYS A 70 -20.32 -6.40 -26.25
C LYS A 70 -20.08 -7.49 -25.19
N ALA A 71 -19.01 -7.40 -24.41
CA ALA A 71 -18.70 -8.32 -23.31
C ALA A 71 -19.83 -8.28 -22.27
N HIS A 72 -20.20 -7.08 -21.83
CA HIS A 72 -21.29 -6.86 -20.88
C HIS A 72 -22.63 -7.42 -21.38
N THR A 73 -23.05 -7.06 -22.60
CA THR A 73 -24.32 -7.50 -23.18
C THR A 73 -24.41 -9.02 -23.31
N ARG A 74 -23.27 -9.69 -23.54
CA ARG A 74 -23.19 -11.15 -23.69
C ARG A 74 -23.02 -11.88 -22.36
N GLY A 75 -22.73 -11.17 -21.27
CA GLY A 75 -22.38 -11.78 -19.99
C GLY A 75 -21.12 -12.63 -20.06
N VAL A 76 -20.11 -12.17 -20.82
CA VAL A 76 -18.82 -12.86 -20.97
C VAL A 76 -17.64 -11.94 -20.65
N PRO A 77 -16.46 -12.48 -20.30
CA PRO A 77 -15.30 -11.67 -19.97
C PRO A 77 -14.79 -10.83 -21.15
N LEU A 78 -14.25 -9.66 -20.83
CA LEU A 78 -13.36 -8.92 -21.72
C LEU A 78 -11.93 -9.46 -21.59
N ILE A 79 -11.34 -9.89 -22.69
CA ILE A 79 -10.00 -10.46 -22.74
C ILE A 79 -9.00 -9.41 -23.20
N VAL A 80 -7.99 -9.11 -22.39
CA VAL A 80 -6.82 -8.30 -22.80
C VAL A 80 -5.66 -9.25 -23.14
N PRO A 81 -5.39 -9.54 -24.43
CA PRO A 81 -4.44 -10.58 -24.80
C PRO A 81 -2.97 -10.15 -24.65
N ARG A 82 -2.10 -11.11 -24.32
CA ARG A 82 -0.63 -10.94 -24.14
C ARG A 82 0.13 -10.53 -25.40
N ARG A 83 -0.32 -11.05 -26.55
CA ARG A 83 0.48 -11.23 -27.76
C ARG A 83 -0.30 -10.86 -29.01
N THR A 84 -0.75 -9.62 -29.08
CA THR A 84 -1.14 -9.01 -30.36
C THR A 84 0.05 -8.21 -30.89
N PRO A 85 0.38 -8.29 -32.19
CA PRO A 85 1.44 -7.50 -32.77
C PRO A 85 1.17 -5.99 -32.61
N GLY A 86 2.09 -5.28 -31.99
CA GLY A 86 2.04 -3.82 -31.85
C GLY A 86 1.37 -3.32 -30.57
N GLU A 87 1.51 -2.02 -30.34
CA GLU A 87 1.09 -1.34 -29.12
C GLU A 87 -0.26 -0.66 -29.35
N TYR A 88 -1.28 -1.08 -28.59
CA TYR A 88 -2.64 -0.57 -28.71
C TYR A 88 -2.79 0.66 -27.83
N ARG A 89 -2.82 1.83 -28.47
CA ARG A 89 -2.97 3.15 -27.83
C ARG A 89 -4.41 3.62 -27.88
N VAL A 90 -4.94 4.07 -26.75
CA VAL A 90 -6.23 4.74 -26.62
C VAL A 90 -6.04 6.18 -26.10
N ASN A 91 -7.02 7.03 -26.36
CA ASN A 91 -7.02 8.42 -25.87
C ASN A 91 -8.31 8.73 -25.09
N GLY A 92 -8.45 8.16 -23.89
CA GLY A 92 -9.57 8.41 -22.98
C GLY A 92 -9.94 7.18 -22.17
N SER A 93 -11.19 7.15 -21.70
CA SER A 93 -11.71 6.13 -20.79
C SER A 93 -12.76 5.25 -21.44
N ALA A 94 -12.69 3.94 -21.18
CA ALA A 94 -13.80 3.02 -21.44
C ALA A 94 -14.70 2.93 -20.21
N THR A 95 -15.99 3.22 -20.38
CA THR A 95 -16.99 3.12 -19.31
C THR A 95 -17.54 1.71 -19.25
N VAL A 96 -17.41 1.08 -18.10
CA VAL A 96 -18.05 -0.20 -17.77
C VAL A 96 -19.46 0.08 -17.24
N PRO A 97 -20.49 -0.49 -17.86
CA PRO A 97 -21.88 -0.30 -17.43
C PRO A 97 -22.19 -0.88 -16.05
N ASP A 98 -23.35 -0.50 -15.52
CA ASP A 98 -23.94 -1.10 -14.31
C ASP A 98 -24.08 -2.62 -14.44
N GLY A 99 -23.86 -3.34 -13.35
CA GLY A 99 -23.75 -4.79 -13.34
C GLY A 99 -22.31 -5.30 -13.52
N GLY A 100 -21.40 -4.50 -14.10
CA GLY A 100 -19.99 -4.87 -14.23
C GLY A 100 -19.69 -5.85 -15.37
N ILE A 101 -18.41 -6.20 -15.48
CA ILE A 101 -17.87 -7.25 -16.35
C ILE A 101 -16.62 -7.85 -15.72
N ASP A 102 -16.31 -9.10 -16.06
CA ASP A 102 -14.98 -9.64 -15.82
C ASP A 102 -14.00 -9.06 -16.84
N ILE A 103 -12.82 -8.68 -16.37
CA ILE A 103 -11.69 -8.32 -17.24
C ILE A 103 -10.59 -9.31 -16.95
N VAL A 104 -10.27 -10.15 -17.92
CA VAL A 104 -9.26 -11.21 -17.78
C VAL A 104 -8.15 -10.94 -18.78
N SER A 105 -6.92 -11.19 -18.38
CA SER A 105 -5.77 -10.90 -19.22
C SER A 105 -4.66 -11.92 -19.03
N ASP A 106 -3.94 -12.20 -20.12
CA ASP A 106 -2.73 -13.03 -20.12
C ASP A 106 -1.47 -12.12 -20.04
N ASN A 107 -1.44 -11.11 -19.17
CA ASN A 107 -0.41 -10.04 -19.19
C ASN A 107 -0.45 -9.13 -20.43
N GLY A 108 -1.64 -8.86 -20.98
CA GLY A 108 -1.83 -7.84 -22.00
C GLY A 108 -1.48 -6.43 -21.51
N VAL A 109 -1.14 -5.56 -22.45
CA VAL A 109 -0.74 -4.17 -22.19
C VAL A 109 -1.64 -3.23 -22.97
N ILE A 110 -2.21 -2.24 -22.30
CA ILE A 110 -2.97 -1.16 -22.93
C ILE A 110 -2.23 0.15 -22.67
N PHE A 111 -1.97 0.90 -23.74
CA PHE A 111 -1.34 2.20 -23.66
C PHE A 111 -2.42 3.28 -23.69
N SER A 112 -2.36 4.24 -22.78
CA SER A 112 -3.21 5.43 -22.79
C SER A 112 -2.36 6.68 -22.97
N THR A 113 -2.81 7.59 -23.83
CA THR A 113 -2.22 8.93 -23.98
C THR A 113 -3.06 10.02 -23.33
N ALA A 114 -4.13 9.66 -22.61
CA ALA A 114 -5.02 10.59 -21.94
C ALA A 114 -4.77 10.62 -20.43
N ASP A 115 -4.79 11.82 -19.84
CA ASP A 115 -4.84 11.99 -18.39
C ASP A 115 -6.26 11.69 -17.86
N ALA A 116 -6.65 10.42 -17.96
CA ALA A 116 -7.97 9.92 -17.60
C ALA A 116 -7.87 8.44 -17.19
N PRO A 117 -8.85 7.91 -16.44
CA PRO A 117 -8.91 6.49 -16.15
C PRO A 117 -8.94 5.63 -17.42
N LEU A 118 -8.35 4.44 -17.42
CA LEU A 118 -8.50 3.52 -18.54
C LEU A 118 -9.89 2.86 -18.53
N PHE A 119 -10.31 2.34 -17.38
CA PHE A 119 -11.66 1.81 -17.15
C PHE A 119 -12.37 2.60 -16.06
N ILE A 120 -13.64 2.98 -16.30
CA ILE A 120 -14.51 3.63 -15.31
C ILE A 120 -15.70 2.71 -15.03
N PHE A 121 -15.78 2.18 -13.82
CA PHE A 121 -16.96 1.46 -13.34
C PHE A 121 -17.93 2.48 -12.73
N THR A 122 -19.16 2.52 -13.22
CA THR A 122 -20.12 3.60 -12.91
C THR A 122 -21.34 3.17 -12.08
N GLY A 123 -21.50 1.88 -11.82
CA GLY A 123 -22.65 1.30 -11.12
C GLY A 123 -22.26 0.15 -10.19
N ALA A 124 -23.27 -0.57 -9.69
CA ALA A 124 -23.08 -1.76 -8.85
C ALA A 124 -22.31 -2.82 -9.64
N CYS A 125 -21.46 -3.54 -8.93
CA CYS A 125 -20.80 -4.74 -9.43
C CYS A 125 -20.96 -5.81 -8.37
N GLU A 126 -21.43 -6.99 -8.75
CA GLU A 126 -21.53 -8.13 -7.84
C GLU A 126 -20.73 -9.28 -8.43
N GLN A 127 -19.68 -9.70 -7.70
CA GLN A 127 -18.94 -10.94 -7.95
C GLN A 127 -18.17 -11.00 -9.28
N HIS A 128 -17.52 -9.90 -9.65
CA HIS A 128 -16.65 -9.85 -10.83
C HIS A 128 -15.17 -10.03 -10.50
N ASP A 129 -14.43 -10.61 -11.45
CA ASP A 129 -12.98 -10.72 -11.42
C ASP A 129 -12.34 -9.75 -12.41
N ILE A 130 -11.43 -8.91 -11.92
CA ILE A 130 -10.71 -7.93 -12.74
C ILE A 130 -9.22 -8.14 -12.57
N GLY A 131 -8.50 -8.45 -13.64
CA GLY A 131 -7.06 -8.60 -13.49
C GLY A 131 -6.23 -9.00 -14.69
N GLY A 132 -4.93 -9.05 -14.41
CA GLY A 132 -3.90 -9.62 -15.26
C GLY A 132 -3.36 -8.72 -16.36
N PHE A 133 -3.66 -7.41 -16.36
CA PHE A 133 -3.22 -6.49 -17.41
C PHE A 133 -2.31 -5.37 -16.89
N ARG A 134 -1.59 -4.73 -17.81
CA ARG A 134 -0.79 -3.53 -17.53
C ARG A 134 -1.38 -2.32 -18.23
N ALA A 135 -1.50 -1.23 -17.51
CA ALA A 135 -1.87 0.07 -18.06
C ALA A 135 -0.62 0.97 -18.11
N VAL A 136 -0.27 1.45 -19.30
CA VAL A 136 0.89 2.32 -19.51
C VAL A 136 0.40 3.70 -19.97
N PHE A 137 0.71 4.74 -19.20
CA PHE A 137 0.27 6.11 -19.47
C PHE A 137 1.41 6.93 -20.06
N GLU A 138 1.31 7.23 -21.35
CA GLU A 138 2.27 8.02 -22.14
C GLU A 138 1.79 9.48 -22.20
N LEU A 139 1.82 10.17 -21.06
CA LEU A 139 1.35 11.55 -20.96
C LEU A 139 2.47 12.56 -21.21
N SER A 140 2.12 13.70 -21.80
CA SER A 140 3.05 14.81 -22.02
C SER A 140 3.23 15.72 -20.80
N ALA A 141 2.43 15.52 -19.74
CA ALA A 141 2.45 16.29 -18.51
C ALA A 141 2.17 15.36 -17.31
N PRO A 142 2.52 15.79 -16.08
CA PRO A 142 2.21 15.01 -14.88
C PRO A 142 0.72 14.67 -14.78
N PRO A 143 0.35 13.42 -14.46
CA PRO A 143 -1.05 12.99 -14.38
C PRO A 143 -1.77 13.65 -13.22
N ALA A 144 -3.03 14.05 -13.43
CA ALA A 144 -3.96 14.48 -12.38
C ALA A 144 -5.11 13.48 -12.19
N ALA A 145 -5.44 12.68 -13.20
CA ALA A 145 -6.59 11.76 -13.19
C ALA A 145 -6.30 10.38 -13.79
N ALA A 146 -5.14 10.15 -14.40
CA ALA A 146 -4.76 8.87 -14.99
C ALA A 146 -4.68 7.72 -13.98
N CYS A 147 -5.48 6.68 -14.17
CA CYS A 147 -5.42 5.44 -13.40
C CYS A 147 -5.91 4.24 -14.23
N ALA A 148 -5.51 3.01 -13.89
CA ALA A 148 -6.01 1.83 -14.60
C ALA A 148 -7.52 1.65 -14.39
N ILE A 149 -7.97 1.78 -13.14
CA ILE A 149 -9.36 1.59 -12.75
C ILE A 149 -9.82 2.78 -11.95
N LYS A 150 -10.95 3.36 -12.34
CA LYS A 150 -11.72 4.27 -11.51
C LYS A 150 -13.04 3.63 -11.13
N PHE A 151 -13.30 3.56 -9.83
CA PHE A 151 -14.66 3.40 -9.32
C PHE A 151 -15.28 4.79 -9.22
N GLY A 152 -16.41 4.98 -9.91
CA GLY A 152 -17.14 6.23 -9.96
C GLY A 152 -18.63 5.97 -10.04
N GLY A 153 -19.41 7.05 -10.11
CA GLY A 153 -20.86 6.97 -10.15
C GLY A 153 -21.50 7.86 -9.09
N ALA A 154 -22.62 8.46 -9.44
CA ALA A 154 -23.39 9.33 -8.55
C ALA A 154 -24.34 8.55 -7.63
N ASP A 155 -24.53 7.25 -7.89
CA ASP A 155 -25.48 6.42 -7.15
C ASP A 155 -24.88 5.96 -5.82
N ASN A 156 -25.45 6.46 -4.72
CA ASN A 156 -25.06 6.10 -3.37
C ASN A 156 -25.81 4.88 -2.81
N THR A 157 -26.68 4.26 -3.61
CA THR A 157 -27.49 3.09 -3.20
C THR A 157 -26.92 1.76 -3.68
N LYS A 158 -25.94 1.81 -4.59
CA LYS A 158 -25.36 0.67 -5.28
C LYS A 158 -23.98 0.33 -4.76
N PHE A 159 -23.76 -0.94 -4.45
CA PHE A 159 -22.52 -1.45 -3.89
C PHE A 159 -21.69 -2.18 -4.94
N SER A 160 -20.37 -2.02 -4.88
CA SER A 160 -19.43 -2.70 -5.76
C SER A 160 -18.57 -3.67 -4.96
N GLN A 161 -18.90 -4.94 -5.11
CA GLN A 161 -18.17 -6.08 -4.56
C GLN A 161 -17.61 -6.92 -5.70
N PHE A 162 -16.30 -7.00 -5.76
CA PHE A 162 -15.55 -7.85 -6.66
C PHE A 162 -15.12 -9.10 -5.92
N ASN A 163 -15.10 -10.23 -6.63
CA ASN A 163 -14.53 -11.45 -6.08
C ASN A 163 -13.02 -11.25 -5.87
N LYS A 164 -12.34 -10.78 -6.94
CA LYS A 164 -10.92 -10.47 -6.88
C LYS A 164 -10.55 -9.36 -7.87
N ILE A 165 -9.72 -8.43 -7.40
CA ILE A 165 -9.01 -7.48 -8.26
C ILE A 165 -7.54 -7.81 -8.17
N HIS A 166 -6.90 -8.23 -9.27
CA HIS A 166 -5.56 -8.80 -9.15
C HIS A 166 -4.62 -8.62 -10.34
N ASN A 167 -3.31 -8.67 -10.08
CA ASN A 167 -2.26 -8.66 -11.10
C ASN A 167 -2.37 -7.46 -12.05
N ILE A 168 -2.63 -6.26 -11.50
CA ILE A 168 -2.74 -5.02 -12.27
C ILE A 168 -1.50 -4.17 -11.98
N SER A 169 -0.80 -3.77 -13.03
CA SER A 169 0.30 -2.82 -12.94
C SER A 169 0.01 -1.57 -13.74
N SER A 170 0.19 -0.41 -13.11
CA SER A 170 0.18 0.88 -13.80
C SER A 170 1.58 1.47 -13.93
N TYR A 171 1.81 2.17 -15.03
CA TYR A 171 3.06 2.88 -15.33
C TYR A 171 2.74 4.32 -15.73
N GLY A 172 3.31 5.30 -15.02
CA GLY A 172 3.11 6.73 -15.32
C GLY A 172 1.73 7.28 -14.94
N ALA A 173 1.02 6.62 -14.02
CA ALA A 173 -0.32 6.97 -13.55
C ALA A 173 -0.28 7.66 -12.18
N ILE A 174 -1.26 8.54 -11.87
CA ILE A 174 -1.35 9.15 -10.53
C ILE A 174 -1.67 8.11 -9.46
N ALA A 175 -2.48 7.11 -9.81
CA ALA A 175 -2.81 5.93 -9.01
C ALA A 175 -3.09 4.73 -9.91
N THR A 176 -3.02 3.50 -9.40
CA THR A 176 -3.52 2.33 -10.13
C THR A 176 -5.04 2.25 -10.03
N ILE A 177 -5.55 2.45 -8.82
CA ILE A 177 -6.98 2.46 -8.52
C ILE A 177 -7.36 3.79 -7.89
N ILE A 178 -8.38 4.44 -8.44
CA ILE A 178 -9.04 5.59 -7.83
C ILE A 178 -10.47 5.20 -7.48
N ASP A 179 -10.88 5.47 -6.25
CA ASP A 179 -12.27 5.41 -5.86
C ASP A 179 -12.80 6.82 -5.56
N ASP A 180 -13.77 7.23 -6.36
CA ASP A 180 -14.48 8.51 -6.28
C ASP A 180 -16.01 8.25 -6.38
N SER A 181 -16.43 7.03 -6.04
CA SER A 181 -17.85 6.65 -5.97
C SER A 181 -18.58 7.49 -4.92
N ALA A 182 -19.86 7.81 -5.17
CA ALA A 182 -20.67 8.51 -4.19
C ALA A 182 -20.74 7.74 -2.87
N PRO A 183 -20.53 8.39 -1.71
CA PRO A 183 -20.56 7.69 -0.43
C PRO A 183 -21.99 7.30 -0.06
N ARG A 184 -22.15 6.19 0.64
CA ARG A 184 -23.41 5.82 1.29
C ARG A 184 -23.44 6.28 2.73
N THR A 185 -24.62 6.64 3.22
CA THR A 185 -24.83 6.92 4.64
C THR A 185 -25.14 5.62 5.36
N THR A 186 -24.31 5.26 6.35
CA THR A 186 -24.52 4.11 7.22
C THR A 186 -24.70 4.57 8.67
N SER A 187 -25.00 3.64 9.58
CA SER A 187 -24.98 3.89 11.03
C SER A 187 -23.62 4.36 11.56
N PHE A 188 -22.57 4.26 10.74
CA PHE A 188 -21.20 4.52 11.11
C PHE A 188 -20.63 5.79 10.47
N GLY A 189 -21.35 6.40 9.53
CA GLY A 189 -20.94 7.58 8.77
C GLY A 189 -21.02 7.37 7.26
N LEU A 190 -20.31 8.23 6.52
CA LEU A 190 -20.26 8.20 5.06
C LEU A 190 -19.21 7.18 4.59
N GLU A 191 -19.63 5.98 4.20
CA GLU A 191 -18.74 4.91 3.73
C GLU A 191 -18.64 4.91 2.19
N SER A 192 -17.51 4.43 1.65
CA SER A 192 -17.40 4.15 0.22
C SER A 192 -18.33 3.01 -0.20
N ASN A 193 -18.74 3.05 -1.48
CA ASN A 193 -19.50 1.99 -2.13
C ASN A 193 -18.63 0.85 -2.68
N VAL A 194 -17.31 0.93 -2.51
CA VAL A 194 -16.35 -0.13 -2.80
C VAL A 194 -15.89 -0.72 -1.47
N ALA A 195 -16.44 -1.86 -1.05
CA ALA A 195 -16.01 -2.52 0.18
C ALA A 195 -15.96 -4.04 0.05
N TRP A 196 -15.36 -4.71 1.04
CA TRP A 196 -15.20 -6.17 1.06
C TRP A 196 -14.50 -6.76 -0.18
N ASN A 197 -13.54 -6.00 -0.73
CA ASN A 197 -12.79 -6.40 -1.91
C ASN A 197 -11.42 -6.96 -1.52
N CYS A 198 -10.99 -7.97 -2.27
CA CYS A 198 -9.63 -8.48 -2.22
C CYS A 198 -8.82 -7.89 -3.37
N PHE A 199 -7.82 -7.07 -3.04
CA PHE A 199 -6.84 -6.53 -3.98
C PHE A 199 -5.54 -7.32 -3.87
N ASP A 200 -5.10 -7.97 -4.93
CA ASP A 200 -3.91 -8.85 -4.90
C ASP A 200 -2.91 -8.49 -6.01
N ASN A 201 -1.65 -8.29 -5.64
CA ASN A 201 -0.58 -8.00 -6.61
C ASN A 201 -0.88 -6.77 -7.47
N ILE A 202 -1.32 -5.70 -6.82
CA ILE A 202 -1.58 -4.40 -7.45
C ILE A 202 -0.33 -3.53 -7.34
N SER A 203 0.00 -2.85 -8.42
CA SER A 203 1.22 -2.02 -8.46
C SER A 203 1.11 -0.74 -9.26
N ASN A 204 1.88 0.27 -8.84
CA ASN A 204 2.09 1.50 -9.61
C ASN A 204 3.59 1.83 -9.67
N PHE A 205 4.05 2.18 -10.87
CA PHE A 205 5.45 2.52 -11.15
C PHE A 205 5.53 3.83 -11.94
N PRO A 206 6.62 4.61 -11.78
CA PRO A 206 6.84 5.77 -12.63
C PRO A 206 7.22 5.28 -14.03
N PHE A 207 7.00 6.14 -15.02
CA PHE A 207 7.42 5.88 -16.40
C PHE A 207 8.02 7.16 -16.97
N THR A 208 7.34 7.81 -17.92
CA THR A 208 7.66 9.18 -18.34
C THR A 208 7.18 10.21 -17.32
N ASN A 209 6.21 9.84 -16.46
CA ASN A 209 5.63 10.69 -15.44
C ASN A 209 5.68 10.05 -14.05
N VAL A 210 5.35 10.87 -13.05
CA VAL A 210 5.29 10.50 -11.64
C VAL A 210 4.22 9.43 -11.34
N ALA A 211 4.51 8.58 -10.37
CA ALA A 211 3.54 7.70 -9.73
C ALA A 211 3.39 8.13 -8.27
N ARG A 212 2.18 8.56 -7.84
CA ARG A 212 2.00 9.12 -6.49
C ARG A 212 1.27 8.20 -5.52
N ASN A 213 0.37 7.37 -6.02
CA ASN A 213 -0.37 6.42 -5.18
C ASN A 213 -0.49 5.06 -5.84
N VAL A 214 -0.80 4.01 -5.09
CA VAL A 214 -1.33 2.77 -5.70
C VAL A 214 -2.84 2.79 -5.64
N PHE A 215 -3.37 3.15 -4.47
CA PHE A 215 -4.79 3.32 -4.20
C PHE A 215 -5.09 4.74 -3.73
N TRP A 216 -6.06 5.39 -4.36
CA TRP A 216 -6.53 6.71 -3.96
C TRP A 216 -8.05 6.70 -3.76
N PHE A 217 -8.44 6.66 -2.49
CA PHE A 217 -9.82 6.66 -2.03
C PHE A 217 -10.24 8.07 -1.67
N LYS A 218 -11.05 8.72 -2.51
CA LYS A 218 -11.44 10.13 -2.32
C LYS A 218 -12.62 10.32 -1.36
N ARG A 219 -13.36 9.25 -1.07
CA ARG A 219 -14.65 9.31 -0.35
C ARG A 219 -14.81 8.18 0.67
N GLY A 220 -13.74 7.88 1.42
CA GLY A 220 -13.69 6.78 2.38
C GLY A 220 -13.29 5.45 1.72
N SER A 221 -13.14 4.40 2.53
CA SER A 221 -12.59 3.11 2.08
C SER A 221 -13.59 1.96 2.07
N GLY A 222 -14.77 2.13 2.67
CA GLY A 222 -15.61 0.99 3.05
C GLY A 222 -14.96 0.16 4.17
N THR A 223 -15.60 -0.95 4.57
CA THR A 223 -15.09 -1.88 5.61
C THR A 223 -14.63 -3.21 5.00
N GLY A 224 -13.54 -3.80 5.51
CA GLY A 224 -13.16 -5.19 5.20
C GLY A 224 -12.40 -5.38 3.89
N ASN A 225 -11.69 -4.35 3.41
CA ASN A 225 -10.82 -4.51 2.24
C ASN A 225 -9.48 -5.11 2.65
N THR A 226 -9.04 -6.11 1.89
CA THR A 226 -7.75 -6.76 2.07
C THR A 226 -6.86 -6.46 0.87
N PHE A 227 -5.61 -6.10 1.14
CA PHE A 227 -4.60 -5.76 0.15
C PHE A 227 -3.41 -6.69 0.29
N THR A 228 -3.25 -7.63 -0.63
CA THR A 228 -2.16 -8.61 -0.62
C THR A 228 -1.14 -8.26 -1.69
N ASN A 229 0.15 -8.40 -1.37
CA ASN A 229 1.25 -8.32 -2.33
C ASN A 229 1.28 -6.97 -3.10
N THR A 230 0.93 -5.87 -2.43
CA THR A 230 0.96 -4.53 -3.03
C THR A 230 2.40 -4.09 -3.25
N LYS A 231 2.70 -3.60 -4.46
CA LYS A 231 4.05 -3.19 -4.85
C LYS A 231 4.04 -1.81 -5.47
N GLY A 232 5.14 -1.12 -5.45
CA GLY A 232 5.27 0.06 -6.30
C GLY A 232 6.56 0.80 -6.07
N ARG A 233 6.78 1.77 -6.94
CA ARG A 233 7.86 2.75 -6.78
C ARG A 233 7.26 4.13 -6.93
N LEU A 234 7.01 4.81 -5.81
CA LEU A 234 6.37 6.13 -5.85
C LEU A 234 7.41 7.23 -5.98
N THR A 235 7.04 8.31 -6.64
CA THR A 235 7.83 9.54 -6.78
C THR A 235 7.11 10.66 -6.03
N SER A 236 7.81 11.42 -5.19
CA SER A 236 7.28 12.63 -4.56
C SER A 236 8.15 13.83 -4.95
N THR A 237 7.64 14.68 -5.84
CA THR A 237 8.26 15.99 -6.07
C THR A 237 7.80 16.92 -4.96
N ALA A 238 8.71 17.36 -4.10
CA ALA A 238 8.44 18.25 -2.96
C ALA A 238 7.77 19.59 -3.34
N THR A 239 7.71 19.92 -4.63
CA THR A 239 7.12 21.14 -5.19
C THR A 239 5.65 21.00 -5.60
N ASP A 240 5.13 19.78 -5.71
CA ASP A 240 3.72 19.57 -6.04
C ASP A 240 2.92 19.36 -4.75
N ALA A 241 1.80 20.07 -4.62
CA ALA A 241 0.97 20.17 -3.41
C ALA A 241 0.24 18.87 -2.99
N GLY A 242 0.87 17.70 -3.11
CA GLY A 242 0.33 16.43 -2.64
C GLY A 242 1.44 15.44 -2.36
N ALA A 243 1.64 15.16 -1.09
CA ALA A 243 2.49 14.07 -0.62
C ALA A 243 2.06 12.73 -1.26
N SER A 244 3.02 11.87 -1.57
CA SER A 244 2.74 10.55 -2.17
C SER A 244 2.38 9.54 -1.08
N ALA A 245 1.42 8.65 -1.35
CA ALA A 245 1.07 7.57 -0.43
C ALA A 245 0.58 6.32 -1.15
N TYR A 246 0.98 5.12 -0.71
CA TYR A 246 0.51 3.88 -1.36
C TYR A 246 -0.99 3.71 -1.22
N TRP A 247 -1.51 3.92 -0.01
CA TRP A 247 -2.94 4.03 0.26
C TRP A 247 -3.23 5.43 0.75
N ARG A 248 -3.98 6.19 -0.04
CA ARG A 248 -4.40 7.55 0.29
C ARG A 248 -5.90 7.62 0.49
N TYR A 249 -6.33 8.06 1.65
CA TYR A 249 -7.73 8.25 2.01
C TYR A 249 -8.05 9.73 2.22
N GLU A 250 -9.05 10.22 1.50
CA GLU A 250 -9.55 11.59 1.57
C GLU A 250 -11.06 11.62 1.81
N GLY A 251 -11.58 12.84 1.94
CA GLY A 251 -13.01 13.12 2.11
C GLY A 251 -13.34 13.44 3.57
N GLY A 252 -13.63 14.71 3.85
CA GLY A 252 -14.09 15.13 5.18
C GLY A 252 -15.40 14.46 5.58
N GLY A 253 -15.45 13.83 6.76
CA GLY A 253 -16.60 13.09 7.28
C GLY A 253 -16.76 11.67 6.72
N HIS A 254 -15.87 11.22 5.84
CA HIS A 254 -15.92 9.89 5.26
C HIS A 254 -15.21 8.86 6.10
N VAL A 255 -15.80 7.67 6.18
CA VAL A 255 -15.35 6.57 7.01
C VAL A 255 -14.26 5.77 6.31
N VAL A 256 -13.14 5.63 7.00
CA VAL A 256 -12.13 4.61 6.70
C VAL A 256 -12.34 3.45 7.69
N GLY A 257 -12.74 2.30 7.15
CA GLY A 257 -13.01 1.08 7.92
C GLY A 257 -11.76 0.25 8.19
N ASP A 258 -11.95 -0.99 8.63
CA ASP A 258 -10.86 -1.94 8.85
C ASP A 258 -10.09 -2.21 7.55
N ILE A 259 -8.76 -2.11 7.63
CA ILE A 259 -7.84 -2.35 6.53
C ILE A 259 -6.84 -3.42 6.93
N VAL A 260 -6.73 -4.46 6.10
CA VAL A 260 -5.68 -5.47 6.22
C VAL A 260 -4.78 -5.39 5.00
N ILE A 261 -3.50 -5.15 5.22
CA ILE A 261 -2.47 -5.14 4.18
C ILE A 261 -1.50 -6.28 4.51
N GLU A 262 -1.23 -7.13 3.53
CA GLU A 262 -0.37 -8.31 3.64
C GLU A 262 0.69 -8.31 2.55
N SER A 263 1.94 -8.63 2.91
CA SER A 263 3.08 -8.75 1.98
C SER A 263 3.32 -7.52 1.10
N ALA A 264 3.27 -6.32 1.66
CA ALA A 264 3.59 -5.10 0.91
C ALA A 264 5.10 -4.97 0.59
N HIS A 265 5.45 -4.39 -0.56
CA HIS A 265 6.83 -3.96 -0.89
C HIS A 265 6.84 -2.51 -1.40
N LEU A 266 7.25 -1.60 -0.53
CA LEU A 266 7.00 -0.18 -0.67
C LEU A 266 8.31 0.58 -0.84
N LEU A 267 8.57 1.16 -2.01
CA LEU A 267 9.77 1.92 -2.35
C LEU A 267 9.41 3.35 -2.82
N SER A 268 10.17 4.36 -2.42
CA SER A 268 10.08 5.68 -3.06
C SER A 268 11.39 6.10 -3.71
N ILE A 269 11.30 6.86 -4.80
CA ILE A 269 12.47 7.49 -5.44
C ILE A 269 12.96 8.68 -4.63
N ASP A 270 12.04 9.45 -4.04
CA ASP A 270 12.33 10.69 -3.35
C ASP A 270 11.90 10.58 -1.89
N ALA A 271 12.87 10.66 -0.98
CA ALA A 271 12.69 10.33 0.44
C ALA A 271 11.95 11.38 1.27
N ALA A 272 11.57 12.52 0.69
CA ALA A 272 11.19 13.68 1.50
C ALA A 272 9.76 13.60 2.07
N ASP A 273 8.81 12.94 1.37
CA ASP A 273 7.41 13.01 1.81
C ASP A 273 6.51 11.86 1.30
N CYS A 274 7.05 10.65 1.15
CA CYS A 274 6.25 9.47 0.81
C CYS A 274 5.74 8.75 2.07
N ALA A 275 4.45 8.42 2.13
CA ALA A 275 3.86 7.59 3.17
C ALA A 275 3.51 6.19 2.65
N ALA A 276 3.57 5.16 3.49
CA ALA A 276 2.89 3.91 3.15
C ALA A 276 1.37 4.13 3.17
N PHE A 277 0.85 4.59 4.30
CA PHE A 277 -0.58 4.80 4.50
C PHE A 277 -0.86 6.25 4.91
N GLU A 278 -1.78 6.93 4.21
CA GLU A 278 -2.15 8.32 4.45
C GLU A 278 -3.66 8.48 4.63
N VAL A 279 -4.07 9.15 5.72
CA VAL A 279 -5.43 9.63 5.93
C VAL A 279 -5.40 11.14 6.04
N MET A 280 -6.09 11.82 5.12
CA MET A 280 -6.16 13.26 5.06
C MET A 280 -7.06 13.84 6.16
N ALA A 281 -6.88 15.14 6.44
CA ALA A 281 -7.64 15.84 7.45
C ALA A 281 -9.15 15.78 7.20
N GLY A 282 -9.91 15.62 8.28
CA GLY A 282 -11.37 15.55 8.25
C GLY A 282 -11.98 14.18 7.96
N ALA A 283 -11.25 13.19 7.43
CA ALA A 283 -11.80 11.84 7.23
C ALA A 283 -12.07 11.15 8.58
N ALA A 284 -13.27 10.63 8.81
CA ALA A 284 -13.62 9.95 10.05
C ALA A 284 -13.02 8.53 10.04
N TYR A 285 -12.10 8.22 10.94
CA TYR A 285 -11.54 6.88 11.02
C TYR A 285 -12.29 6.03 12.04
N ARG A 286 -12.52 4.75 11.71
CA ARG A 286 -13.37 3.88 12.53
C ARG A 286 -12.65 2.70 13.18
N SER A 287 -11.69 2.05 12.52
CA SER A 287 -11.17 0.78 13.03
C SER A 287 -9.85 0.31 12.37
N ASN A 288 -9.06 -0.42 13.15
CA ASN A 288 -7.82 -1.17 12.91
C ASN A 288 -7.21 -1.15 11.49
N ILE A 289 -5.97 -0.70 11.40
CA ILE A 289 -5.11 -0.95 10.22
C ILE A 289 -4.05 -1.97 10.62
N THR A 290 -3.92 -3.03 9.85
CA THR A 290 -2.78 -3.95 9.91
C THR A 290 -1.98 -3.83 8.63
N LEU A 291 -0.70 -3.53 8.74
CA LEU A 291 0.25 -3.49 7.63
C LEU A 291 1.32 -4.55 7.82
N ALA A 292 1.19 -5.68 7.16
CA ALA A 292 2.25 -6.67 7.08
C ALA A 292 3.06 -6.45 5.80
N GLY A 293 4.33 -6.08 5.89
CA GLY A 293 5.17 -5.90 4.70
C GLY A 293 6.37 -4.98 4.85
N GLN A 294 7.21 -4.98 3.81
CA GLN A 294 8.47 -4.23 3.74
C GLN A 294 8.22 -2.78 3.29
N THR A 295 8.72 -1.84 4.09
CA THR A 295 8.83 -0.41 3.75
C THR A 295 10.28 -0.09 3.43
N ASP A 296 10.65 -0.12 2.16
CA ASP A 296 12.02 0.11 1.67
C ASP A 296 12.45 1.60 1.67
N ALA A 297 13.68 1.84 1.21
CA ALA A 297 14.28 3.16 1.10
C ALA A 297 13.36 4.18 0.41
N GLY A 298 13.32 5.39 0.98
CA GLY A 298 12.54 6.52 0.45
C GLY A 298 11.11 6.63 0.97
N VAL A 299 10.57 5.63 1.66
CA VAL A 299 9.31 5.82 2.41
C VAL A 299 9.63 6.61 3.67
N ALA A 300 9.19 7.88 3.72
CA ALA A 300 9.47 8.79 4.83
C ALA A 300 8.65 8.45 6.08
N ARG A 301 7.43 7.93 5.89
CA ARG A 301 6.48 7.65 6.98
C ARG A 301 5.72 6.36 6.72
N VAL A 302 5.55 5.52 7.73
CA VAL A 302 4.66 4.35 7.58
C VAL A 302 3.19 4.79 7.63
N PHE A 303 2.84 5.63 8.60
CA PHE A 303 1.48 6.17 8.74
C PHE A 303 1.51 7.69 8.80
N ARG A 304 0.75 8.37 7.92
CA ARG A 304 0.51 9.83 7.99
C ARG A 304 -0.99 10.08 8.17
N LEU A 305 -1.41 10.44 9.38
CA LEU A 305 -2.83 10.55 9.72
C LEU A 305 -3.12 11.97 10.22
N ASN A 306 -3.54 12.83 9.30
CA ASN A 306 -3.58 14.27 9.50
C ASN A 306 -4.75 14.69 10.41
N GLY A 307 -4.55 14.68 11.74
CA GLY A 307 -5.52 15.17 12.73
C GLY A 307 -6.63 14.17 13.11
N GLN A 308 -6.39 12.87 12.95
CA GLN A 308 -7.33 11.81 13.31
C GLN A 308 -6.81 10.99 14.50
N SER A 309 -7.70 10.57 15.41
CA SER A 309 -7.32 9.72 16.55
C SER A 309 -7.66 8.25 16.28
N PHE A 310 -6.70 7.36 16.53
CA PHE A 310 -6.82 5.94 16.19
C PHE A 310 -6.95 5.06 17.43
N VAL A 311 -7.70 3.97 17.26
CA VAL A 311 -7.88 2.93 18.29
C VAL A 311 -6.75 1.92 18.22
N ASP A 312 -6.46 1.28 17.09
CA ASP A 312 -5.31 0.37 16.95
C ASP A 312 -4.66 0.46 15.57
N LEU A 313 -3.31 0.47 15.53
CA LEU A 313 -2.51 0.31 14.31
C LEU A 313 -1.49 -0.79 14.54
N HIS A 314 -1.41 -1.73 13.60
CA HIS A 314 -0.45 -2.82 13.56
C HIS A 314 0.45 -2.71 12.33
N HIS A 315 1.74 -2.94 12.51
CA HIS A 315 2.68 -3.15 11.41
C HIS A 315 3.46 -4.41 11.71
N ASP A 316 3.29 -5.45 10.91
CA ASP A 316 3.84 -6.79 11.16
C ASP A 316 4.91 -7.13 10.11
N ASP A 317 5.91 -7.92 10.48
CA ASP A 317 6.83 -8.62 9.57
C ASP A 317 7.29 -7.85 8.31
N GLY A 318 8.18 -6.86 8.49
CA GLY A 318 8.84 -6.25 7.35
C GLY A 318 9.96 -5.29 7.70
N LEU A 319 10.99 -5.27 6.85
CA LEU A 319 12.09 -4.33 6.98
C LEU A 319 11.58 -2.90 6.77
N ILE A 320 11.80 -2.04 7.76
CA ILE A 320 11.56 -0.60 7.68
C ILE A 320 12.87 0.08 7.29
N GLY A 321 12.88 0.77 6.16
CA GLY A 321 14.03 1.33 5.46
C GLY A 321 14.63 2.56 6.15
N GLY A 322 15.91 2.85 5.87
CA GLY A 322 16.84 3.70 6.62
C GLY A 322 16.26 4.93 7.34
N ALA A 323 15.46 5.73 6.64
CA ALA A 323 14.99 7.04 7.08
C ALA A 323 13.49 7.12 7.41
N ALA A 324 12.78 5.98 7.49
CA ALA A 324 11.36 6.00 7.77
C ALA A 324 11.09 6.40 9.23
N VAL A 325 10.22 7.40 9.41
CA VAL A 325 9.69 7.80 10.72
C VAL A 325 8.53 6.89 11.07
N LEU A 326 8.64 6.21 12.22
CA LEU A 326 7.57 5.42 12.81
C LEU A 326 6.81 6.28 13.81
N GLY A 327 5.74 6.92 13.35
CA GLY A 327 4.85 7.67 14.21
C GLY A 327 3.88 8.54 13.42
N ILE A 328 2.80 8.91 14.08
CA ILE A 328 1.68 9.63 13.50
C ILE A 328 1.76 11.07 13.94
N ASP A 329 1.40 12.03 13.09
CA ASP A 329 1.23 13.43 13.50
C ASP A 329 -0.10 13.67 14.28
N ALA A 330 -0.64 12.65 14.95
CA ALA A 330 -1.94 12.71 15.63
C ALA A 330 -2.00 11.78 16.86
N PRO A 331 -2.84 12.10 17.87
CA PRO A 331 -2.89 11.38 19.12
C PRO A 331 -3.49 9.98 18.97
N LEU A 332 -2.89 9.00 19.64
CA LEU A 332 -3.25 7.59 19.60
C LEU A 332 -3.85 7.16 20.92
N LYS A 333 -4.84 6.26 20.87
CA LYS A 333 -5.37 5.60 22.07
C LYS A 333 -4.65 4.28 22.37
N THR A 334 -4.24 3.53 21.36
CA THR A 334 -3.41 2.31 21.45
C THR A 334 -2.69 2.08 20.11
N MET A 335 -1.43 1.63 20.12
CA MET A 335 -0.63 1.41 18.91
C MET A 335 0.36 0.26 19.16
N ARG A 336 0.32 -0.80 18.35
CA ARG A 336 1.20 -1.98 18.49
C ARG A 336 1.90 -2.26 17.17
N LEU A 337 3.11 -1.76 16.97
CA LEU A 337 3.94 -2.25 15.86
C LEU A 337 4.63 -3.54 16.30
N TYR A 338 4.83 -4.46 15.37
CA TYR A 338 5.55 -5.72 15.53
C TYR A 338 6.63 -5.78 14.43
N ASP A 339 7.74 -5.05 14.58
CA ASP A 339 8.92 -5.32 13.74
C ASP A 339 9.66 -6.53 14.33
N ARG A 340 9.27 -7.72 13.83
CA ARG A 340 9.79 -9.05 14.22
C ARG A 340 9.93 -9.28 15.73
N GLY A 341 8.78 -9.49 16.38
CA GLY A 341 8.70 -10.21 17.67
C GLY A 341 7.84 -9.51 18.74
N ILE A 342 6.57 -9.91 18.82
CA ILE A 342 5.63 -9.76 19.97
C ILE A 342 5.62 -8.40 20.72
N GLY A 343 4.79 -7.47 20.28
CA GLY A 343 4.00 -6.58 21.14
C GLY A 343 4.61 -5.22 21.46
N GLU A 344 5.70 -4.87 20.79
CA GLU A 344 6.56 -3.74 21.14
C GLU A 344 6.97 -2.98 19.87
N TRP A 345 6.96 -1.64 19.91
CA TRP A 345 7.60 -0.82 18.87
C TRP A 345 9.00 -1.35 18.66
N ALA A 346 9.49 -1.56 17.45
CA ALA A 346 10.86 -2.02 17.26
C ALA A 346 11.44 -1.27 16.08
N ILE A 347 12.54 -0.57 16.33
CA ILE A 347 13.41 -0.03 15.29
C ILE A 347 14.73 -0.73 15.48
N SER A 348 15.15 -1.47 14.45
CA SER A 348 16.43 -2.15 14.45
C SER A 348 17.44 -1.50 13.50
N GLY A 349 18.72 -1.53 13.84
CA GLY A 349 19.79 -0.97 13.02
C GLY A 349 21.13 -1.58 13.36
N ASP A 350 21.92 -1.86 12.32
CA ASP A 350 23.31 -2.27 12.46
C ASP A 350 24.21 -1.05 12.33
N TRP A 351 25.24 -0.98 13.15
CA TRP A 351 26.27 0.04 13.04
C TRP A 351 27.65 -0.62 13.19
N ALA A 352 28.66 0.01 12.60
CA ALA A 352 30.05 -0.41 12.69
C ALA A 352 30.96 0.79 12.97
N THR A 353 32.02 0.59 13.74
CA THR A 353 33.03 1.60 14.01
C THR A 353 34.44 1.01 13.98
N ASP A 354 35.37 1.80 13.46
CA ASP A 354 36.81 1.53 13.55
C ASP A 354 37.48 2.30 14.69
N ALA A 355 36.70 3.02 15.51
CA ALA A 355 37.23 3.71 16.66
C ALA A 355 37.74 2.72 17.71
N THR A 356 38.84 3.08 18.36
CA THR A 356 39.45 2.34 19.48
C THR A 356 39.21 3.03 20.83
N THR A 357 38.49 4.15 20.80
CA THR A 357 38.09 4.95 21.96
C THR A 357 36.58 5.07 21.98
N SER A 358 36.02 5.49 23.12
CA SER A 358 34.57 5.62 23.26
C SER A 358 33.95 6.48 22.16
N THR A 359 32.89 5.97 21.55
CA THR A 359 32.12 6.64 20.49
C THR A 359 30.66 6.74 20.91
N SER A 360 30.01 7.82 20.49
CA SER A 360 28.57 8.00 20.64
C SER A 360 27.92 8.01 19.28
N ILE A 361 26.78 7.34 19.17
CA ILE A 361 25.95 7.31 17.97
C ILE A 361 24.51 7.62 18.37
N ASP A 362 23.88 8.54 17.63
CA ASP A 362 22.46 8.82 17.79
C ASP A 362 21.68 7.65 17.20
N VAL A 363 20.81 7.03 18.00
CA VAL A 363 20.11 5.81 17.59
C VAL A 363 18.65 6.01 17.29
N ALA A 364 18.01 6.92 18.00
CA ALA A 364 16.63 7.29 17.73
C ALA A 364 16.35 8.73 18.14
N ARG A 365 15.33 9.30 17.51
CA ARG A 365 14.71 10.55 17.93
C ARG A 365 13.27 10.28 18.28
N VAL A 366 12.86 10.76 19.44
CA VAL A 366 11.49 10.70 19.93
C VAL A 366 10.93 12.11 19.86
N ASN A 367 9.78 12.30 19.21
CA ASN A 367 9.07 13.57 19.27
C ASN A 367 7.74 13.35 20.00
N LEU A 368 7.55 14.04 21.12
CA LEU A 368 6.26 14.11 21.79
C LEU A 368 5.36 15.09 21.03
N LEU A 369 4.10 14.72 20.83
CA LEU A 369 3.16 15.59 20.13
C LEU A 369 2.61 16.67 21.09
N GLY A 370 2.27 17.85 20.53
CA GLY A 370 1.73 18.96 21.31
C GLY A 370 0.47 18.57 22.10
N GLY A 371 0.47 18.86 23.42
CA GLY A 371 -0.64 18.49 24.31
C GLY A 371 -0.50 17.13 24.99
N PHE A 372 0.64 16.44 24.83
CA PHE A 372 0.98 15.22 25.55
C PHE A 372 0.84 15.40 27.08
N LYS A 373 0.03 14.55 27.71
CA LYS A 373 -0.13 14.46 29.16
C LYS A 373 0.01 12.99 29.55
N GLY A 374 1.23 12.54 29.78
CA GLY A 374 1.48 11.12 29.99
C GLY A 374 2.93 10.76 30.32
N GLY A 375 3.22 9.48 30.23
CA GLY A 375 4.57 8.93 30.29
C GLY A 375 4.81 8.04 29.08
N LEU A 376 6.02 8.10 28.55
CA LEU A 376 6.55 7.21 27.52
C LEU A 376 7.66 6.38 28.16
N MET A 377 7.65 5.08 27.93
CA MET A 377 8.74 4.17 28.28
C MET A 377 9.36 3.64 27.01
N LEU A 378 10.68 3.70 26.90
CA LEU A 378 11.44 3.12 25.81
C LEU A 378 12.38 2.05 26.35
N THR A 379 12.64 1.00 25.59
CA THR A 379 13.60 -0.05 25.89
C THR A 379 14.56 -0.20 24.72
N VAL A 380 15.82 0.18 24.88
CA VAL A 380 16.86 0.01 23.87
C VAL A 380 17.67 -1.24 24.20
N ASN A 381 17.55 -2.26 23.38
CA ASN A 381 18.35 -3.48 23.43
C ASN A 381 19.53 -3.36 22.48
N VAL A 382 20.73 -3.69 22.95
CA VAL A 382 21.96 -3.62 22.14
C VAL A 382 22.67 -4.94 22.22
N ASN A 383 23.02 -5.52 21.07
CA ASN A 383 23.78 -6.76 20.95
C ASN A 383 25.09 -6.48 20.20
N GLY A 384 26.24 -6.75 20.81
CA GLY A 384 27.52 -6.79 20.08
C GLY A 384 27.58 -8.03 19.19
N LEU A 385 27.79 -7.87 17.87
CA LEU A 385 27.68 -8.99 16.93
C LEU A 385 29.05 -9.63 16.56
N VAL A 386 30.13 -8.85 16.37
CA VAL A 386 31.51 -9.28 16.01
C VAL A 386 32.50 -8.09 16.22
N GLY A 387 33.78 -8.36 16.53
CA GLY A 387 34.87 -7.43 16.19
C GLY A 387 35.43 -6.50 17.28
N GLY A 388 35.27 -6.84 18.57
CA GLY A 388 35.88 -6.06 19.66
C GLY A 388 34.90 -5.26 20.51
N VAL A 389 33.61 -5.58 20.48
CA VAL A 389 32.75 -5.34 21.65
C VAL A 389 32.72 -6.68 22.38
N ALA A 390 33.04 -6.73 23.68
CA ALA A 390 32.87 -7.97 24.43
C ALA A 390 31.42 -8.43 24.26
N ASN A 391 31.19 -9.71 23.89
CA ASN A 391 29.84 -10.27 23.67
C ASN A 391 28.92 -9.88 24.83
N GLY A 392 28.10 -8.87 24.60
CA GLY A 392 27.35 -8.18 25.63
C GLY A 392 26.02 -7.79 25.06
N VAL A 393 24.97 -8.16 25.78
CA VAL A 393 23.62 -7.69 25.55
C VAL A 393 23.36 -6.66 26.63
N ALA A 394 22.98 -5.44 26.23
CA ALA A 394 22.57 -4.38 27.14
C ALA A 394 21.11 -4.03 26.91
N GLU A 395 20.35 -3.85 27.99
CA GLU A 395 18.99 -3.32 27.95
C GLU A 395 18.98 -1.96 28.66
N ILE A 396 18.51 -0.93 27.96
CA ILE A 396 18.44 0.44 28.48
C ILE A 396 16.96 0.86 28.48
N LYS A 397 16.40 1.11 29.66
CA LYS A 397 15.03 1.61 29.80
C LYS A 397 15.05 3.12 29.99
N ILE A 398 14.31 3.86 29.18
CA ILE A 398 14.22 5.33 29.20
C ILE A 398 12.75 5.72 29.39
N ALA A 399 12.43 6.26 30.56
CA ALA A 399 11.14 6.88 30.85
C ALA A 399 11.19 8.38 30.54
N ILE A 400 10.34 8.84 29.65
CA ILE A 400 10.16 10.24 29.28
C ILE A 400 8.78 10.70 29.77
N ARG A 401 8.74 11.81 30.51
CA ARG A 401 7.50 12.40 31.01
C ARG A 401 7.34 13.83 30.50
N CYS A 402 6.12 14.19 30.15
CA CYS A 402 5.73 15.57 29.87
C CYS A 402 4.37 15.85 30.53
N ASP A 403 4.28 17.01 31.19
CA ASP A 403 3.12 17.40 32.02
C ASP A 403 2.15 18.33 31.26
N GLY A 404 2.01 18.17 29.94
CA GLY A 404 1.21 19.08 29.09
C GLY A 404 1.90 20.40 28.77
N ALA A 405 3.19 20.54 29.10
CA ALA A 405 4.01 21.70 28.78
C ALA A 405 4.61 21.58 27.36
N ALA A 406 5.10 22.69 26.79
CA ALA A 406 5.79 22.70 25.49
C ALA A 406 7.22 22.08 25.54
N ALA A 407 7.54 21.35 26.61
CA ALA A 407 8.84 20.74 26.82
C ALA A 407 8.71 19.44 27.63
N ILE A 408 9.68 18.55 27.45
CA ILE A 408 9.84 17.34 28.27
C ILE A 408 10.15 17.75 29.73
N ALA A 409 9.40 17.19 30.67
CA ALA A 409 9.46 17.53 32.09
C ALA A 409 10.47 16.67 32.86
N ALA A 410 10.64 15.41 32.47
CA ALA A 410 11.62 14.52 33.07
C ALA A 410 12.04 13.42 32.09
N VAL A 411 13.32 13.03 32.19
CA VAL A 411 13.83 11.80 31.60
C VAL A 411 14.50 11.01 32.72
N LYS A 412 14.18 9.72 32.82
CA LYS A 412 14.83 8.78 33.72
C LYS A 412 15.24 7.55 32.91
N ASP A 413 16.52 7.27 32.88
CA ASP A 413 17.05 6.07 32.26
C ASP A 413 17.55 5.06 33.30
N THR A 414 17.61 3.80 32.92
CA THR A 414 18.17 2.70 33.72
C THR A 414 18.80 1.70 32.77
N ILE A 415 20.06 1.37 33.00
CA ILE A 415 20.82 0.41 32.18
C ILE A 415 20.94 -0.90 32.96
N ALA A 416 20.48 -1.99 32.39
CA ALA A 416 20.70 -3.33 32.89
C ALA A 416 21.85 -3.99 32.10
N GLU A 417 23.04 -3.95 32.68
CA GLU A 417 24.28 -4.66 32.25
C GLU A 417 24.79 -4.35 30.81
N PRO A 418 26.05 -4.67 30.46
CA PRO A 418 27.25 -4.55 31.29
C PRO A 418 27.64 -3.06 31.40
N THR A 419 27.63 -2.54 32.63
CA THR A 419 28.10 -1.17 32.92
C THR A 419 29.56 -0.98 32.48
N GLY A 420 29.83 0.05 31.67
CA GLY A 420 31.17 0.42 31.18
C GLY A 420 31.45 0.07 29.72
N ILE A 421 30.66 -0.82 29.10
CA ILE A 421 30.74 -1.13 27.66
C ILE A 421 29.73 -0.30 26.88
N PHE A 422 28.51 -0.20 27.40
CA PHE A 422 27.44 0.61 26.85
C PHE A 422 27.01 1.69 27.85
N GLY A 423 26.67 2.85 27.31
CA GLY A 423 26.06 3.97 27.99
C GLY A 423 24.93 4.52 27.13
N ALA A 424 23.97 5.19 27.77
CA ALA A 424 22.92 5.91 27.09
C ALA A 424 22.99 7.38 27.48
N SER A 425 22.64 8.24 26.55
CA SER A 425 22.37 9.64 26.86
C SER A 425 21.13 10.09 26.11
N VAL A 426 20.42 11.05 26.69
CA VAL A 426 19.23 11.62 26.10
C VAL A 426 19.40 13.13 26.03
N ALA A 427 19.47 13.66 24.81
CA ALA A 427 19.49 15.09 24.56
C ALA A 427 18.06 15.59 24.32
N ILE A 428 17.65 16.64 25.03
CA ILE A 428 16.29 17.18 24.95
C ILE A 428 16.31 18.55 24.28
N SER A 429 15.41 18.76 23.33
CA SER A 429 15.12 20.06 22.74
C SER A 429 13.60 20.22 22.59
N GLY A 430 12.98 21.01 23.47
CA GLY A 430 11.52 21.15 23.51
C GLY A 430 10.82 19.82 23.78
N LEU A 431 9.98 19.38 22.84
CA LEU A 431 9.27 18.10 22.87
C LEU A 431 10.04 16.95 22.20
N THR A 432 11.26 17.20 21.75
CA THR A 432 12.11 16.21 21.10
C THR A 432 13.16 15.68 22.08
N ALA A 433 13.31 14.35 22.13
CA ALA A 433 14.39 13.65 22.81
C ALA A 433 15.19 12.82 21.80
N THR A 434 16.47 13.13 21.64
CA THR A 434 17.41 12.30 20.87
C THR A 434 18.10 11.33 21.82
N ILE A 435 18.03 10.04 21.52
CA ILE A 435 18.65 8.97 22.27
C ILE A 435 19.94 8.61 21.57
N SER A 436 21.05 8.69 22.31
CA SER A 436 22.37 8.34 21.82
C SER A 436 22.94 7.19 22.65
N LEU A 437 23.53 6.21 21.98
CA LEU A 437 24.29 5.15 22.61
C LEU A 437 25.76 5.50 22.60
N THR A 438 26.37 5.50 23.77
CA THR A 438 27.81 5.53 23.92
C THR A 438 28.31 4.10 24.07
N MET A 439 29.40 3.77 23.39
CA MET A 439 30.07 2.49 23.52
C MET A 439 31.55 2.69 23.84
N ALA A 440 32.17 1.67 24.43
CA ALA A 440 33.62 1.58 24.57
C ALA A 440 34.12 0.41 23.68
N PRO A 441 34.49 0.66 22.41
CA PRO A 441 34.98 -0.39 21.53
C PRO A 441 36.38 -0.83 21.99
N THR A 442 36.65 -2.13 21.94
CA THR A 442 37.95 -2.73 22.31
C THR A 442 38.85 -3.00 21.10
N GLY A 443 38.41 -2.66 19.88
CA GLY A 443 39.17 -2.85 18.64
C GLY A 443 38.47 -2.30 17.40
N THR A 444 39.23 -2.18 16.30
CA THR A 444 38.73 -1.78 14.97
C THR A 444 37.76 -2.82 14.41
N GLY A 445 36.77 -2.41 13.61
CA GLY A 445 35.75 -3.32 13.07
C GLY A 445 34.71 -3.78 14.10
N SER A 446 34.54 -3.04 15.20
CA SER A 446 33.51 -3.30 16.20
C SER A 446 32.13 -3.01 15.60
N ASN A 447 31.20 -3.96 15.71
CA ASN A 447 29.83 -3.78 15.25
C ASN A 447 28.80 -4.07 16.35
N GLY A 448 27.61 -3.50 16.19
CA GLY A 448 26.50 -3.72 17.09
C GLY A 448 25.17 -3.64 16.38
N HIS A 449 24.21 -4.39 16.90
CA HIS A 449 22.82 -4.35 16.52
C HIS A 449 22.02 -3.71 17.64
N VAL A 450 21.22 -2.71 17.32
CA VAL A 450 20.38 -2.00 18.28
C VAL A 450 18.93 -2.27 17.92
N ASN A 451 18.10 -2.60 18.89
CA ASN A 451 16.66 -2.70 18.78
C ASN A 451 16.00 -1.77 19.81
N ILE A 452 15.13 -0.85 19.37
CA ILE A 452 14.51 0.15 20.24
C ILE A 452 13.02 -0.07 20.29
N THR A 453 12.53 -0.29 21.51
CA THR A 453 11.12 -0.41 21.81
C THR A 453 10.54 0.71 22.64
N GLY A 454 9.23 0.89 22.57
CA GLY A 454 8.55 2.07 23.08
C GLY A 454 7.08 1.83 23.39
N SER A 455 6.57 2.44 24.46
CA SER A 455 5.18 2.37 24.88
C SER A 455 4.77 3.64 25.62
N GLY A 456 3.64 4.23 25.24
CA GLY A 456 3.16 5.49 25.80
C GLY A 456 2.14 6.17 24.89
N ASP A 457 1.51 7.24 25.35
CA ASP A 457 0.54 8.00 24.56
C ASP A 457 1.23 9.01 23.64
N ASN A 458 0.75 9.24 22.42
CA ASN A 458 1.04 10.46 21.64
C ASN A 458 2.54 10.80 21.37
N PHE A 459 3.32 9.85 20.85
CA PHE A 459 4.71 10.08 20.43
C PHE A 459 4.98 9.57 19.01
N SER A 460 6.04 10.09 18.37
CA SER A 460 6.67 9.48 17.20
C SER A 460 8.11 9.07 17.52
N LEU A 461 8.57 8.01 16.85
CA LEU A 461 9.91 7.45 16.97
C LEU A 461 10.56 7.39 15.58
N GLU A 462 11.69 8.06 15.43
CA GLU A 462 12.50 8.12 14.21
C GLU A 462 13.80 7.36 14.44
N ARG A 463 14.20 6.51 13.47
CA ARG A 463 15.51 5.86 13.48
C ARG A 463 16.58 6.86 13.03
N LEU A 464 17.72 6.89 13.73
CA LEU A 464 18.89 7.68 13.33
C LEU A 464 20.10 6.83 12.91
N LEU A 465 20.08 5.52 13.15
CA LEU A 465 21.07 4.53 12.70
C LEU A 465 21.00 4.24 11.20
#